data_AF-A0A379PLR8-F1
#
_entry.id   AF-A0A379PLR8-F1
#
_cell.length_a   1.000
_cell.length_b   1.000
_cell.length_c   1.000
_cell.angle_alpha   90.00
_cell.angle_beta   90.00
_cell.angle_gamma   90.00
#
_symmetry.space_group_name_H-M   'P 1'
#
loop_
_entity.id
_entity.type
_entity.pdbx_description
1 polymer ?
#
loop_
_entity_poly.entity_id
_entity_poly.type
_entity_poly.pdbx_seq_one_letter_code
_entity_poly.pdbx_strand_id
1 'polypeptide(L)'
;MIPKSLGWLGKQVRSADGRPGSITNEFVGLGFVTLTLTPENGVDEVVTLLPDGSSRGSSGWQWLCENFEGGPRWLALGNQH
;
A
#
# COMPACT_ATOMS: atom_id res chain seq x y z
N MET A 1 -14.23 6.09 -17.06
CA MET A 1 -14.49 6.76 -15.77
C MET A 1 -13.40 6.30 -14.81
N ILE A 2 -12.65 7.20 -14.17
CA ILE A 2 -11.66 6.84 -13.15
C ILE A 2 -12.42 6.54 -11.85
N PRO A 3 -12.20 5.39 -11.20
CA PRO A 3 -12.88 5.09 -9.94
C PRO A 3 -12.44 6.10 -8.86
N LYS A 4 -13.38 6.53 -8.02
CA LYS A 4 -13.09 7.45 -6.91
C LYS A 4 -12.31 6.78 -5.78
N SER A 5 -12.34 5.45 -5.71
CA SER A 5 -11.82 4.62 -4.62
C SER A 5 -11.61 3.19 -5.15
N LEU A 6 -10.58 2.51 -4.63
CA LEU A 6 -10.29 1.10 -4.91
C LEU A 6 -10.70 0.18 -3.76
N GLY A 7 -11.19 0.76 -2.66
CA GLY A 7 -11.59 0.02 -1.46
C GLY A 7 -10.40 -0.49 -0.67
N TRP A 8 -9.24 0.17 -0.77
CA TRP A 8 -8.03 -0.21 -0.04
C TRP A 8 -7.89 0.53 1.29
N LEU A 9 -8.73 1.55 1.55
CA LEU A 9 -8.80 2.21 2.85
C LEU A 9 -9.01 1.21 3.98
N GLY A 10 -8.23 1.36 5.06
CA GLY A 10 -8.24 0.49 6.23
C GLY A 10 -7.52 -0.85 6.05
N LYS A 11 -6.99 -1.17 4.87
CA LYS A 11 -6.16 -2.38 4.70
C LYS A 11 -4.90 -2.27 5.56
N GLN A 12 -4.57 -3.38 6.22
CA GLN A 12 -3.38 -3.47 7.06
C GLN A 12 -2.12 -3.49 6.19
N VAL A 13 -1.14 -2.71 6.62
CA VAL A 13 0.19 -2.64 6.02
C VAL A 13 1.25 -2.87 7.09
N ARG A 14 2.45 -3.24 6.65
CA ARG A 14 3.63 -3.40 7.50
C ARG A 14 4.85 -2.86 6.77
N SER A 15 5.64 -2.04 7.43
CA SER A 15 6.91 -1.53 6.91
C SER A 15 7.99 -2.61 6.93
N ALA A 16 9.11 -2.36 6.25
CA ALA A 16 10.24 -3.29 6.19
C ALA A 16 10.91 -3.52 7.56
N ASP A 17 10.82 -2.55 8.47
CA ASP A 17 11.30 -2.67 9.85
C ASP A 17 10.28 -3.36 10.78
N GLY A 18 9.13 -3.78 10.25
CA GLY A 18 8.12 -4.56 10.97
C GLY A 18 7.04 -3.74 11.67
N ARG A 19 7.05 -2.40 11.58
CA ARG A 19 6.00 -1.56 12.15
C ARG A 19 4.66 -1.78 11.43
N PRO A 20 3.57 -2.10 12.15
CA PRO A 20 2.24 -2.19 11.56
C PRO A 20 1.68 -0.79 11.24
N GLY A 21 0.73 -0.75 10.32
CA GLY A 21 0.00 0.45 9.95
C GLY A 21 -1.25 0.14 9.13
N SER A 22 -1.87 1.19 8.61
CA SER A 22 -3.03 1.07 7.73
C SER A 22 -2.99 2.08 6.59
N ILE A 23 -3.70 1.77 5.49
CA ILE A 23 -3.95 2.73 4.42
C ILE A 23 -5.05 3.71 4.89
N THR A 24 -4.70 4.97 5.07
CA THR A 24 -5.61 6.02 5.57
C THR A 24 -6.13 6.94 4.48
N ASN A 25 -5.46 6.96 3.33
CA ASN A 25 -5.92 7.68 2.15
C ASN A 25 -5.55 6.93 0.87
N GLU A 26 -6.41 7.03 -0.14
CA GLU A 26 -6.15 6.54 -1.49
C GLU A 26 -6.58 7.60 -2.51
N PHE A 27 -5.70 7.89 -3.46
CA PHE A 27 -5.95 8.80 -4.57
C PHE A 27 -5.71 8.06 -5.88
N VAL A 28 -6.75 7.95 -6.71
CA VAL A 28 -6.66 7.31 -8.02
C VAL A 28 -6.45 8.38 -9.09
N GLY A 29 -5.25 8.38 -9.68
CA GLY A 29 -4.89 9.24 -10.80
C GLY A 29 -5.01 8.53 -12.15
N LEU A 30 -4.73 9.26 -13.23
CA LEU A 30 -4.64 8.66 -14.56
C LEU A 30 -3.37 7.81 -14.66
N GLY A 31 -3.51 6.50 -14.54
CA GLY A 31 -2.39 5.55 -14.65
C GLY A 31 -1.51 5.49 -13.41
N PHE A 32 -2.01 5.82 -12.22
CA PHE A 32 -1.32 5.60 -10.96
C PHE A 32 -2.28 5.63 -9.78
N VAL A 33 -1.84 5.11 -8.63
CA VAL A 33 -2.56 5.21 -7.36
C VAL A 33 -1.59 5.72 -6.31
N THR A 34 -1.97 6.74 -5.53
CA THR A 34 -1.18 7.19 -4.38
C THR A 34 -1.88 6.79 -3.09
N LEU A 35 -1.13 6.22 -2.16
CA LEU A 35 -1.58 5.73 -0.87
C LEU A 35 -0.87 6.51 0.23
N THR A 36 -1.63 6.94 1.23
CA THR A 36 -1.07 7.39 2.51
C THR A 36 -1.15 6.24 3.49
N LEU A 37 -0.01 5.90 4.06
CA LEU A 37 0.20 4.83 5.03
C LEU A 37 0.44 5.48 6.39
N THR A 38 -0.36 5.14 7.37
CA THR A 38 -0.20 5.63 8.75
C THR A 38 0.30 4.48 9.61
N PRO A 39 1.60 4.45 9.98
CA PRO A 39 2.13 3.51 10.95
C PRO A 39 1.53 3.75 12.34
N GLU A 40 1.37 2.71 13.16
CA GLU A 40 0.85 2.88 14.53
C GLU A 40 1.76 3.75 15.42
N ASN A 41 3.07 3.73 15.17
CA ASN A 41 4.08 4.48 15.91
C ASN A 41 5.03 5.23 14.96
N GLY A 42 4.50 6.12 14.13
CA GLY A 42 5.31 6.80 13.12
C GLY A 42 4.67 8.04 12.51
N VAL A 43 5.35 8.57 11.51
CA VAL A 43 4.85 9.65 10.65
C VAL A 43 4.19 9.01 9.43
N ASP A 44 3.17 9.67 8.90
CA ASP A 44 2.54 9.24 7.66
C ASP A 44 3.56 9.15 6.51
N GLU A 45 3.46 8.07 5.76
CA GLU A 45 4.31 7.75 4.62
C GLU A 45 3.45 7.68 3.36
N VAL A 46 4.03 8.05 2.22
CA VAL A 46 3.31 8.06 0.94
C VAL A 46 3.95 7.09 -0.03
N VAL A 47 3.13 6.28 -0.68
CA VAL A 47 3.54 5.35 -1.74
C VAL A 47 2.69 5.58 -2.98
N THR A 48 3.33 5.76 -4.14
CA THR A 48 2.63 5.84 -5.43
C THR A 48 2.89 4.58 -6.24
N LEU A 49 1.84 3.85 -6.57
CA LEU A 49 1.85 2.64 -7.39
C LEU A 49 1.64 2.99 -8.87
N LEU A 50 2.45 2.37 -9.72
CA LEU A 50 2.46 2.56 -11.16
C LEU A 50 1.97 1.30 -11.91
N PRO A 51 1.53 1.43 -13.18
CA PRO A 51 0.91 0.32 -13.92
C PRO A 51 1.88 -0.79 -14.28
N ASP A 52 3.18 -0.52 -14.27
CA ASP A 52 4.25 -1.49 -14.51
C ASP A 52 4.58 -2.33 -13.26
N GLY A 53 3.83 -2.15 -12.17
CA GLY A 53 4.05 -2.81 -10.88
C GLY A 53 5.03 -2.08 -9.97
N SER A 54 5.67 -1.02 -10.46
CA SER A 54 6.64 -0.25 -9.69
C SER A 54 5.99 0.70 -8.70
N SER A 55 6.74 1.08 -7.68
CA SER A 55 6.33 2.06 -6.69
C SER A 55 7.36 3.17 -6.51
N ARG A 56 6.86 4.38 -6.22
CA ARG A 56 7.63 5.57 -5.87
C ARG A 56 7.28 6.05 -4.47
N GLY A 57 8.16 6.86 -3.88
CA GLY A 57 7.99 7.38 -2.52
C GLY A 57 8.59 6.43 -1.49
N SER A 58 7.81 6.13 -0.46
CA SER A 58 8.24 5.31 0.68
C SER A 58 8.39 3.85 0.25
N SER A 59 9.39 3.16 0.79
CA SER A 59 9.80 1.83 0.35
C SER A 59 9.61 0.76 1.42
N GLY A 60 9.69 -0.50 1.01
CA GLY A 60 9.68 -1.63 1.96
C GLY A 60 8.33 -1.95 2.59
N TRP A 61 7.25 -1.28 2.16
CA TRP A 61 5.90 -1.53 2.65
C TRP A 61 5.27 -2.78 2.03
N GLN A 62 4.56 -3.52 2.86
CA GLN A 62 3.82 -4.72 2.49
C GLN A 62 2.37 -4.60 2.93
N TRP A 63 1.41 -5.11 2.16
CA TRP A 63 0.00 -5.22 2.54
C TRP A 63 -0.35 -6.64 2.99
N LEU A 64 -1.31 -6.76 3.91
CA LEU A 64 -1.85 -8.06 4.31
C LEU A 64 -2.88 -8.52 3.29
N CYS A 65 -2.68 -9.70 2.74
CA CYS A 65 -3.65 -10.39 1.90
C CYS A 65 -4.15 -11.65 2.60
N GLU A 66 -5.40 -11.63 3.06
CA GLU A 66 -5.99 -12.69 3.89
C GLU A 66 -6.50 -13.89 3.09
N ASN A 67 -6.79 -13.69 1.80
CA ASN A 67 -7.47 -14.68 0.95
C ASN A 67 -6.52 -15.50 0.06
N PHE A 68 -5.29 -15.76 0.52
CA PHE A 68 -4.33 -16.59 -0.21
C PHE A 68 -4.48 -18.07 0.12
N GLU A 69 -4.24 -18.93 -0.87
CA GLU A 69 -4.11 -20.36 -0.66
C GLU A 69 -2.90 -20.63 0.26
N GLY A 70 -3.16 -21.25 1.41
CA GLY A 70 -2.18 -21.40 2.50
C GLY A 70 -2.21 -20.30 3.56
N GLY A 71 -3.24 -19.44 3.57
CA GLY A 71 -3.52 -18.47 4.64
C GLY A 71 -2.99 -17.05 4.38
N PRO A 72 -3.14 -16.15 5.36
CA PRO A 72 -2.75 -14.75 5.22
C PRO A 72 -1.28 -14.57 4.89
N ARG A 73 -0.98 -13.68 3.93
CA ARG A 73 0.40 -13.37 3.50
C ARG A 73 0.63 -11.87 3.40
N TRP A 74 1.86 -11.48 3.72
CA TRP A 74 2.37 -10.12 3.50
C TRP A 74 3.02 -10.05 2.13
N LEU A 75 2.51 -9.19 1.26
CA LEU A 75 3.03 -8.99 -0.09
C LEU A 75 3.49 -7.55 -0.27
N ALA A 76 4.53 -7.33 -1.09
CA ALA A 76 5.01 -5.99 -1.37
C ALA A 76 3.91 -5.13 -2.02
N LEU A 77 3.79 -3.86 -1.61
CA LEU A 77 2.84 -2.91 -2.21
C LEU A 77 3.22 -2.53 -3.65
N GLY A 78 4.49 -2.69 -4.04
CA GLY A 78 5.01 -2.57 -5.39
C GLY A 78 6.50 -2.95 -5.42
N ASN A 79 7.09 -3.12 -6.60
CA ASN A 79 8.53 -3.30 -6.71
C ASN A 79 9.25 -1.95 -6.84
N GLN A 80 10.45 -1.84 -6.28
CA GLN A 80 11.31 -0.69 -6.61
C GLN A 80 12.17 -1.12 -7.79
N HIS A 81 12.08 -0.37 -8.89
CA HIS A 81 12.93 -0.50 -10.06
C HIS A 81 13.90 0.67 -10.14
#